data_AF-A0A4R9JK84-F1
#
_entry.id   AF-A0A4R9JK84-F1
#
_cell.length_a   1.000
_cell.length_b   1.000
_cell.length_c   1.000
_cell.angle_alpha   90.00
_cell.angle_beta   90.00
_cell.angle_gamma   90.00
#
_symmetry.space_group_name_H-M   'P 1'
#
loop_
_entity.id
_entity.type
_entity.pdbx_description
1 polymer ?
#
loop_
_entity_poly.entity_id
_entity_poly.type
_entity_poly.pdbx_seq_one_letter_code
_entity_poly.pdbx_strand_id
1 'polypeptide(L)'
;MEHLPKYRLLLLLNLFFFSVSLFSETGISEKENRLDKEILNLYREIAKARELLSYEQVTSLPANTTISFIGTYPNRTGIRIRKYKVDPDPQNKNRIKHSEEKSILLEFNGSVLSKLEVTVVTEDTEIEQKTKTKISDTSPLDESLNDMVISFSGIDGSDSFPLSSLRNDEIKQERNDFKKDFYIKFLLDFHSQLAAITALQKTGGNKNQKSMFKQLNQSLGY
;
A
#
# COMPACT_ATOMS: atom_id res chain seq x y z
N MET A 1 -33.05 -55.27 22.43
CA MET A 1 -32.67 -54.11 21.60
C MET A 1 -32.83 -52.87 22.48
N GLU A 2 -31.74 -52.40 23.08
CA GLU A 2 -31.76 -51.24 23.99
C GLU A 2 -31.92 -49.94 23.20
N HIS A 3 -32.95 -49.17 23.51
CA HIS A 3 -33.17 -47.83 22.96
C HIS A 3 -32.18 -46.86 23.61
N LEU A 4 -31.17 -46.44 22.83
CA LEU A 4 -30.26 -45.36 23.23
C LEU A 4 -31.04 -44.04 23.44
N PRO A 5 -30.72 -43.26 24.51
CA PRO A 5 -31.49 -42.08 24.88
C PRO A 5 -31.24 -40.90 23.91
N LYS A 6 -32.33 -40.32 23.40
CA LYS A 6 -32.37 -39.22 22.40
C LYS A 6 -31.53 -37.98 22.77
N TYR A 7 -31.19 -37.81 24.04
CA TYR A 7 -30.40 -36.66 24.55
C TYR A 7 -28.90 -36.75 24.26
N ARG A 8 -28.33 -37.94 24.03
CA ARG A 8 -26.91 -38.08 23.67
C ARG A 8 -26.61 -37.61 22.24
N LEU A 9 -27.59 -37.70 21.35
CA LEU A 9 -27.45 -37.26 19.95
C LEU A 9 -27.39 -35.72 19.83
N LEU A 10 -28.19 -35.01 20.62
CA LEU A 10 -28.22 -33.53 20.67
C LEU A 10 -26.93 -32.92 21.23
N LEU A 11 -26.26 -33.62 22.16
CA LEU A 11 -25.01 -33.18 22.77
C LEU A 11 -23.82 -33.37 21.82
N LEU A 12 -23.81 -34.45 21.04
CA LEU A 12 -22.84 -34.69 19.96
C LEU A 12 -23.01 -33.73 18.78
N LEU A 13 -24.25 -33.33 18.45
CA LEU A 13 -24.51 -32.37 17.38
C LEU A 13 -23.97 -30.97 17.73
N ASN A 14 -24.14 -30.52 18.98
CA ASN A 14 -23.61 -29.23 19.44
C ASN A 14 -22.07 -29.18 19.43
N LEU A 15 -21.38 -30.29 19.78
CA LEU A 15 -19.91 -30.37 19.73
C LEU A 15 -19.36 -30.29 18.29
N PHE A 16 -20.14 -30.71 17.29
CA PHE A 16 -19.76 -30.57 15.89
C PHE A 16 -19.90 -29.13 15.36
N PHE A 17 -20.88 -28.36 15.82
CA PHE A 17 -21.03 -26.96 15.39
C PHE A 17 -19.99 -26.02 16.03
N PHE A 18 -19.58 -26.29 17.27
CA PHE A 18 -18.51 -25.52 17.92
C PHE A 18 -17.13 -25.76 17.29
N SER A 19 -16.84 -26.99 16.88
CA SER A 19 -15.53 -27.31 16.29
C SER A 19 -15.34 -26.69 14.91
N VAL A 20 -16.35 -26.71 14.04
CA VAL A 20 -16.28 -26.11 12.69
C VAL A 20 -16.00 -24.60 12.73
N SER A 21 -16.61 -23.88 13.67
CA SER A 21 -16.41 -22.42 13.83
C SER A 21 -14.98 -22.09 14.29
N LEU A 22 -14.41 -22.89 15.20
CA LEU A 22 -13.04 -22.70 15.68
C LEU A 22 -12.00 -22.94 14.58
N PHE A 23 -12.18 -23.96 13.74
CA PHE A 23 -11.24 -24.24 12.64
C PHE A 23 -11.23 -23.15 11.56
N SER A 24 -12.38 -22.58 11.26
CA SER A 24 -12.48 -21.55 10.22
C SER A 24 -11.97 -20.18 10.73
N GLU A 25 -12.21 -19.83 12.00
CA GLU A 25 -11.59 -18.67 12.65
C GLU A 25 -10.05 -18.77 12.69
N THR A 26 -9.49 -19.97 12.95
CA THR A 26 -8.03 -20.19 12.90
C THR A 26 -7.45 -19.98 11.49
N GLY A 27 -8.14 -20.44 10.44
CA GLY A 27 -7.65 -20.27 9.07
C GLY A 27 -7.63 -18.81 8.60
N ILE A 28 -8.58 -17.99 9.06
CA ILE A 28 -8.66 -16.56 8.73
C ILE A 28 -7.56 -15.77 9.45
N SER A 29 -7.34 -16.07 10.72
CA SER A 29 -6.26 -15.47 11.51
C SER A 29 -4.88 -15.86 10.96
N GLU A 30 -4.68 -17.12 10.58
CA GLU A 30 -3.43 -17.56 9.91
C GLU A 30 -3.18 -16.84 8.59
N LYS A 31 -4.24 -16.64 7.79
CA LYS A 31 -4.17 -15.87 6.54
C LYS A 31 -3.82 -14.41 6.82
N GLU A 32 -4.43 -13.79 7.82
CA GLU A 32 -4.13 -12.42 8.24
C GLU A 32 -2.65 -12.29 8.64
N ASN A 33 -2.17 -13.19 9.51
CA ASN A 33 -0.77 -13.25 9.96
C ASN A 33 0.23 -13.41 8.81
N ARG A 34 -0.13 -14.18 7.78
CA ARG A 34 0.71 -14.32 6.58
C ARG A 34 0.81 -13.02 5.79
N LEU A 35 -0.32 -12.33 5.61
CA LEU A 35 -0.36 -11.03 4.93
C LEU A 35 0.43 -9.99 5.73
N ASP A 36 0.35 -10.03 7.05
CA ASP A 36 1.09 -9.12 7.93
C ASP A 36 2.60 -9.31 7.81
N LYS A 37 3.07 -10.56 7.80
CA LYS A 37 4.49 -10.87 7.54
C LYS A 37 4.96 -10.38 6.17
N GLU A 38 4.10 -10.46 5.16
CA GLU A 38 4.42 -9.96 3.82
C GLU A 38 4.55 -8.43 3.81
N ILE A 39 3.63 -7.71 4.45
CA ILE A 39 3.69 -6.25 4.61
C ILE A 39 4.96 -5.84 5.37
N LEU A 40 5.28 -6.50 6.49
CA LEU A 40 6.51 -6.23 7.26
C LEU A 40 7.77 -6.45 6.42
N ASN A 41 7.80 -7.49 5.59
CA ASN A 41 8.91 -7.70 4.67
C ASN A 41 9.01 -6.55 3.64
N LEU A 42 7.89 -6.12 3.06
CA LEU A 42 7.86 -5.00 2.12
C LEU A 42 8.30 -3.68 2.77
N TYR A 43 7.91 -3.42 4.02
CA TYR A 43 8.38 -2.27 4.77
C TYR A 43 9.91 -2.27 4.95
N ARG A 44 10.51 -3.41 5.28
CA ARG A 44 11.97 -3.55 5.36
C ARG A 44 12.66 -3.31 4.03
N GLU A 45 12.09 -3.80 2.94
CA GLU A 45 12.64 -3.59 1.59
C GLU A 45 12.54 -2.12 1.16
N ILE A 46 11.39 -1.49 1.34
CA ILE A 46 11.15 -0.08 1.04
C ILE A 46 11.99 0.84 1.91
N ALA A 47 12.25 0.48 3.18
CA ALA A 47 13.10 1.26 4.08
C ALA A 47 14.54 1.43 3.56
N LYS A 48 15.04 0.55 2.67
CA LYS A 48 16.35 0.69 2.03
C LYS A 48 16.45 1.96 1.18
N ALA A 49 15.32 2.50 0.72
CA ALA A 49 15.22 3.79 0.04
C ALA A 49 15.78 4.97 0.83
N ARG A 50 15.99 4.79 2.15
CA ARG A 50 16.74 5.72 2.99
C ARG A 50 18.05 6.19 2.35
N GLU A 51 18.74 5.34 1.60
CA GLU A 51 19.99 5.72 0.93
C GLU A 51 19.81 6.97 0.03
N LEU A 52 18.61 7.18 -0.52
CA LEU A 52 18.27 8.34 -1.35
C LEU A 52 18.39 9.67 -0.59
N LEU A 53 18.28 9.65 0.75
CA LEU A 53 18.47 10.85 1.58
C LEU A 53 19.92 11.37 1.53
N SER A 54 20.89 10.49 1.25
CA SER A 54 22.32 10.84 1.20
C SER A 54 22.74 11.58 -0.07
N TYR A 55 21.93 11.52 -1.13
CA TYR A 55 22.22 12.21 -2.38
C TYR A 55 21.84 13.68 -2.28
N GLU A 56 22.79 14.58 -2.51
CA GLU A 56 22.50 16.02 -2.55
C GLU A 56 21.39 16.33 -3.58
N GLN A 57 21.48 15.72 -4.76
CA GLN A 57 20.51 15.82 -5.84
C GLN A 57 20.13 14.45 -6.41
N VAL A 58 18.84 14.26 -6.67
CA VAL A 58 18.29 13.12 -7.41
C VAL A 58 17.84 13.62 -8.78
N THR A 59 18.62 13.33 -9.82
CA THR A 59 18.49 13.98 -11.14
C THR A 59 17.77 13.11 -12.17
N SER A 60 17.75 11.79 -11.96
CA SER A 60 17.15 10.85 -12.91
C SER A 60 16.00 10.12 -12.23
N LEU A 61 14.79 10.30 -12.75
CA LEU A 61 13.56 9.69 -12.25
C LEU A 61 12.86 8.91 -13.36
N PRO A 62 12.09 7.87 -13.01
CA PRO A 62 11.14 7.25 -13.93
C PRO A 62 10.13 8.26 -14.49
N ALA A 63 9.51 7.92 -15.62
CA ALA A 63 8.49 8.76 -16.23
C ALA A 63 7.30 8.98 -15.27
N ASN A 64 6.72 10.17 -15.31
CA ASN A 64 5.59 10.59 -14.47
C ASN A 64 5.82 10.43 -12.96
N THR A 65 7.08 10.44 -12.52
CA THR A 65 7.46 10.31 -11.11
C THR A 65 8.14 11.58 -10.61
N THR A 66 7.76 12.01 -9.42
CA THR A 66 8.44 13.10 -8.70
C THR A 66 8.92 12.62 -7.34
N ILE A 67 9.99 13.22 -6.86
CA ILE A 67 10.56 12.99 -5.54
C ILE A 67 10.61 14.32 -4.79
N SER A 68 10.30 14.28 -3.50
CA SER A 68 10.45 15.41 -2.60
C SER A 68 11.01 14.90 -1.27
N PHE A 69 11.79 15.72 -0.58
CA PHE A 69 12.39 15.36 0.69
C PHE A 69 11.73 16.12 1.83
N ILE A 70 11.67 15.48 3.00
CA ILE A 70 11.31 16.12 4.25
C ILE A 70 12.60 16.62 4.89
N GLY A 71 12.71 17.94 5.06
CA GLY A 71 13.95 18.61 5.49
C GLY A 71 14.88 18.97 4.32
N THR A 72 16.03 19.55 4.66
CA THR A 72 17.04 20.04 3.71
C THR A 72 18.31 19.20 3.80
N TYR A 73 19.03 19.03 2.69
CA TYR A 73 20.30 18.32 2.71
C TYR A 73 21.31 19.04 3.64
N PRO A 74 22.10 18.34 4.46
CA PRO A 74 22.14 16.88 4.65
C PRO A 74 21.15 16.32 5.68
N ASN A 75 20.42 17.19 6.39
CA ASN A 75 19.51 16.84 7.49
C ASN A 75 18.09 16.47 7.02
N ARG A 76 17.98 15.58 6.03
CA ARG A 76 16.69 15.09 5.55
C ARG A 76 16.21 13.94 6.45
N THR A 77 14.94 13.98 6.83
CA THR A 77 14.31 12.96 7.68
C THR A 77 13.37 12.06 6.90
N GLY A 78 13.03 12.40 5.65
CA GLY A 78 12.10 11.60 4.89
C GLY A 78 12.12 11.88 3.39
N ILE A 79 11.44 11.01 2.67
CA ILE A 79 11.30 11.03 1.22
C ILE A 79 9.85 10.74 0.86
N ARG A 80 9.28 11.57 -0.01
CA ARG A 80 7.98 11.34 -0.63
C ARG A 80 8.14 11.18 -2.13
N ILE A 81 7.60 10.10 -2.65
CA ILE A 81 7.57 9.80 -4.08
C ILE A 81 6.13 9.86 -4.55
N ARG A 82 5.90 10.53 -5.68
CA ARG A 82 4.58 10.61 -6.32
C ARG A 82 4.68 10.09 -7.74
N LYS A 83 3.68 9.32 -8.15
CA LYS A 83 3.50 8.79 -9.49
C LYS A 83 2.17 9.31 -10.02
N TYR A 84 2.19 9.89 -11.20
CA TYR A 84 1.02 10.44 -11.85
C TYR A 84 0.57 9.58 -13.02
N LYS A 85 -0.74 9.41 -13.14
CA LYS A 85 -1.41 8.94 -14.33
C LYS A 85 -2.39 10.03 -14.75
N VAL A 86 -2.33 10.44 -16.01
CA VAL A 86 -3.13 11.52 -16.55
C VAL A 86 -3.78 11.01 -17.83
N ASP A 87 -5.10 10.99 -17.85
CA ASP A 87 -5.89 10.60 -18.99
C ASP A 87 -6.42 11.88 -19.67
N PRO A 88 -5.91 12.25 -20.86
CA PRO A 88 -6.36 13.44 -21.58
C PRO A 88 -7.77 13.24 -22.13
N ASP A 89 -8.48 14.35 -22.33
CA ASP A 89 -9.79 14.35 -22.96
C ASP A 89 -9.67 13.88 -24.43
N PRO A 90 -10.42 12.84 -24.86
CA PRO A 90 -10.41 12.35 -26.23
C PRO A 90 -10.77 13.42 -27.27
N GLN A 91 -11.61 14.39 -26.89
CA GLN A 91 -12.06 15.48 -27.77
C GLN A 91 -11.13 16.70 -27.73
N ASN A 92 -10.35 16.86 -26.66
CA ASN A 92 -9.39 17.96 -26.53
C ASN A 92 -8.12 17.50 -25.79
N LYS A 93 -7.09 17.12 -26.56
CA LYS A 93 -5.81 16.63 -26.00
C LYS A 93 -5.07 17.61 -25.07
N ASN A 94 -5.44 18.89 -25.07
CA ASN A 94 -4.87 19.90 -24.17
C ASN A 94 -5.60 19.99 -22.82
N ARG A 95 -6.72 19.27 -22.66
CA ARG A 95 -7.49 19.19 -21.43
C ARG A 95 -7.26 17.82 -20.78
N ILE A 96 -7.04 17.82 -19.48
CA ILE A 96 -7.01 16.60 -18.67
C ILE A 96 -8.46 16.27 -18.34
N LYS A 97 -8.88 15.02 -18.57
CA LYS A 97 -10.20 14.54 -18.16
C LYS A 97 -10.14 13.95 -16.76
N HIS A 98 -9.22 13.00 -16.58
CA HIS A 98 -9.03 12.29 -15.33
C HIS A 98 -7.55 12.29 -14.94
N SER A 99 -7.26 12.41 -13.65
CA SER A 99 -5.91 12.23 -13.13
C SER A 99 -5.90 11.45 -11.83
N GLU A 100 -4.87 10.64 -11.67
CA GLU A 100 -4.62 9.81 -10.49
C GLU A 100 -3.18 10.04 -10.03
N GLU A 101 -3.02 10.48 -8.77
CA GLU A 101 -1.75 10.57 -8.07
C GLU A 101 -1.69 9.46 -7.02
N LYS A 102 -0.69 8.60 -7.12
CA LYS A 102 -0.29 7.72 -6.01
C LYS A 102 0.97 8.24 -5.40
N SER A 103 1.06 8.22 -4.07
CA SER A 103 2.28 8.59 -3.37
C SER A 103 2.55 7.74 -2.15
N ILE A 104 3.84 7.59 -1.85
CA ILE A 104 4.34 7.03 -0.60
C ILE A 104 5.28 8.04 0.04
N LEU A 105 5.11 8.26 1.34
CA LEU A 105 6.01 9.00 2.20
C LEU A 105 6.66 8.02 3.17
N LEU A 106 7.97 8.10 3.28
CA LEU A 106 8.79 7.38 4.24
C LEU A 106 9.49 8.42 5.12
N GLU A 107 9.19 8.41 6.41
CA GLU A 107 9.93 9.21 7.39
C GLU A 107 10.75 8.29 8.29
N PHE A 108 11.95 8.75 8.63
CA PHE A 108 12.93 7.99 9.39
C PHE A 108 13.34 8.74 10.65
N ASN A 109 13.50 7.99 11.74
CA ASN A 109 14.14 8.44 12.96
C ASN A 109 15.47 7.68 13.14
N GLY A 110 16.60 8.39 13.14
CA GLY A 110 17.89 7.70 13.04
C GLY A 110 17.88 6.85 11.77
N SER A 111 18.31 5.58 11.82
CA SER A 111 18.25 4.59 10.73
C SER A 111 16.89 3.91 10.50
N VAL A 112 15.94 4.12 11.40
CA VAL A 112 14.71 3.33 11.50
C VAL A 112 13.58 4.02 10.74
N LEU A 113 12.79 3.26 9.98
CA LEU A 113 11.56 3.76 9.36
C LEU A 113 10.53 3.99 10.48
N SER A 114 10.18 5.24 10.72
CA SER A 114 9.33 5.64 11.85
C SER A 114 7.90 5.96 11.44
N LYS A 115 7.66 6.22 10.16
CA LYS A 115 6.31 6.47 9.64
C LYS A 115 6.25 6.18 8.16
N LEU A 116 5.15 5.58 7.75
CA LEU A 116 4.81 5.34 6.35
C LEU A 116 3.42 5.88 6.07
N GLU A 117 3.31 6.68 5.02
CA GLU A 117 2.03 7.24 4.58
C GLU A 117 1.84 6.95 3.10
N VAL A 118 0.76 6.25 2.79
CA VAL A 118 0.28 6.01 1.43
C VAL A 118 -0.84 6.98 1.13
N THR A 119 -0.82 7.63 -0.03
CA THR A 119 -1.91 8.50 -0.47
C THR A 119 -2.28 8.20 -1.92
N VAL A 120 -3.57 8.09 -2.18
CA VAL A 120 -4.16 8.02 -3.52
C VAL A 120 -5.09 9.21 -3.66
N VAL A 121 -4.84 10.05 -4.66
CA VAL A 121 -5.72 11.16 -5.04
C VAL A 121 -6.24 10.87 -6.44
N THR A 122 -7.55 10.87 -6.61
CA THR A 122 -8.17 10.80 -7.94
C THR A 122 -8.99 12.06 -8.17
N GLU A 123 -8.86 12.62 -9.36
CA GLU A 123 -9.53 13.84 -9.76
C GLU A 123 -10.18 13.63 -11.13
N ASP A 124 -11.49 13.84 -11.17
CA ASP A 124 -12.30 13.92 -12.38
C ASP A 124 -12.69 15.37 -12.62
N THR A 125 -12.18 15.94 -13.71
CA THR A 125 -12.37 17.37 -14.03
C THR A 125 -13.67 17.64 -14.76
N GLU A 126 -14.39 16.62 -15.26
CA GLU A 126 -15.68 16.82 -15.92
C GLU A 126 -16.78 17.07 -14.91
N ILE A 127 -16.71 16.39 -13.77
CA ILE A 127 -17.66 16.50 -12.66
C ILE A 127 -17.09 17.26 -11.45
N GLU A 128 -15.90 17.87 -11.60
CA GLU A 128 -15.18 18.61 -10.56
C GLU A 128 -15.02 17.82 -9.25
N GLN A 129 -14.84 16.50 -9.36
CA GLN A 129 -14.76 15.61 -8.22
C GLN A 129 -13.31 15.26 -7.91
N LYS A 130 -12.92 15.54 -6.68
CA LYS A 130 -11.63 15.13 -6.13
C LYS A 130 -11.83 14.27 -4.90
N THR A 131 -11.22 13.09 -4.90
CA THR A 131 -11.19 12.21 -3.74
C THR A 131 -9.76 11.92 -3.34
N LYS A 132 -9.54 11.71 -2.04
CA LYS A 132 -8.25 11.41 -1.47
C LYS A 132 -8.41 10.34 -0.40
N THR A 133 -7.72 9.23 -0.62
CA THR A 133 -7.53 8.16 0.36
C THR A 133 -6.12 8.25 0.91
N LYS A 134 -5.97 8.24 2.23
CA LYS A 134 -4.68 8.24 2.92
C LYS A 134 -4.65 7.08 3.92
N ILE A 135 -3.58 6.29 3.89
CA ILE A 135 -3.30 5.26 4.88
C ILE A 135 -2.04 5.68 5.61
N SER A 136 -2.10 5.72 6.94
CA SER A 136 -0.98 6.12 7.78
C SER A 136 -0.63 5.01 8.76
N ASP A 137 0.65 4.65 8.76
CA ASP A 137 1.26 3.73 9.71
C ASP A 137 2.36 4.48 10.46
N THR A 138 2.20 4.61 11.78
CA THR A 138 3.17 5.30 12.66
C THR A 138 4.16 4.34 13.33
N SER A 139 4.02 3.05 13.05
CA SER A 139 4.75 1.95 13.69
C SER A 139 5.10 0.85 12.66
N PRO A 140 5.59 1.18 11.44
CA PRO A 140 5.68 0.23 10.32
C PRO A 140 6.72 -0.89 10.49
N LEU A 141 7.38 -1.02 11.64
CA LEU A 141 8.29 -2.14 11.92
C LEU A 141 7.90 -2.92 13.18
N ASP A 142 6.78 -2.55 13.81
CA ASP A 142 6.20 -3.28 14.94
C ASP A 142 5.42 -4.50 14.42
N GLU A 143 5.15 -5.48 15.30
CA GLU A 143 4.46 -6.71 14.89
C GLU A 143 2.98 -6.50 14.58
N SER A 144 2.38 -5.41 15.08
CA SER A 144 0.99 -5.07 14.85
C SER A 144 0.85 -4.11 13.67
N LEU A 145 0.05 -4.52 12.68
CA LEU A 145 -0.31 -3.69 11.53
C LEU A 145 -1.76 -3.19 11.57
N ASN A 146 -2.53 -3.58 12.59
CA ASN A 146 -3.96 -3.28 12.70
C ASN A 146 -4.25 -1.90 13.34
N ASP A 147 -3.20 -1.20 13.76
CA ASP A 147 -3.18 0.18 14.23
C ASP A 147 -3.08 1.21 13.10
N MET A 148 -2.86 0.76 11.85
CA MET A 148 -2.92 1.61 10.67
C MET A 148 -4.25 2.36 10.58
N VAL A 149 -4.20 3.64 10.21
CA VAL A 149 -5.38 4.50 10.06
C VAL A 149 -5.66 4.77 8.60
N ILE A 150 -6.89 4.47 8.17
CA ILE A 150 -7.37 4.74 6.82
C ILE A 150 -8.28 5.96 6.87
N SER A 151 -7.96 6.97 6.07
CA SER A 151 -8.69 8.22 5.99
C SER A 151 -9.14 8.49 4.56
N PHE A 152 -10.38 8.94 4.40
CA PHE A 152 -10.97 9.31 3.13
C PHE A 152 -11.42 10.76 3.19
N SER A 153 -11.34 11.45 2.06
CA SER A 153 -11.87 12.80 1.90
C SER A 153 -12.35 13.00 0.47
N GLY A 154 -13.47 13.68 0.31
CA GLY A 154 -14.07 14.01 -0.99
C GLY A 154 -15.17 15.06 -0.84
N ILE A 155 -16.04 15.15 -1.86
CA ILE A 155 -17.16 16.11 -1.86
C ILE A 155 -18.11 15.88 -0.69
N ASP A 156 -18.39 14.61 -0.35
CA ASP A 156 -19.36 14.24 0.68
C ASP A 156 -18.80 14.36 2.12
N GLY A 157 -17.55 14.83 2.28
CA GLY A 157 -16.89 15.02 3.57
C GLY A 157 -15.63 14.19 3.74
N SER A 158 -15.21 14.02 4.99
CA SER A 158 -14.02 13.25 5.36
C SER A 158 -14.31 12.32 6.53
N ASP A 159 -13.77 11.11 6.46
CA ASP A 159 -13.90 10.10 7.50
C ASP A 159 -12.56 9.39 7.73
N SER A 160 -12.40 8.79 8.91
CA SER A 160 -11.18 8.11 9.31
C SER A 160 -11.48 6.98 10.28
N PHE A 161 -10.89 5.81 10.03
CA PHE A 161 -11.06 4.65 10.90
C PHE A 161 -9.78 3.80 10.94
N PRO A 162 -9.51 3.12 12.07
CA PRO A 162 -8.38 2.20 12.18
C PRO A 162 -8.66 0.91 11.40
N LEU A 163 -7.63 0.25 10.88
CA LEU A 163 -7.78 -1.01 10.14
C LEU A 163 -8.44 -2.10 10.99
N SER A 164 -8.18 -2.10 12.29
CA SER A 164 -8.83 -3.00 13.27
C SER A 164 -10.35 -2.89 13.30
N SER A 165 -10.96 -1.79 12.85
CA SER A 165 -12.43 -1.67 12.81
C SER A 165 -13.08 -2.41 11.64
N LEU A 166 -12.30 -2.80 10.63
CA LEU A 166 -12.80 -3.61 9.52
C LEU A 166 -13.07 -5.04 9.97
N ARG A 167 -14.15 -5.62 9.44
CA ARG A 167 -14.58 -6.98 9.77
C ARG A 167 -13.60 -8.00 9.20
N ASN A 168 -13.29 -9.05 9.95
CA ASN A 168 -12.46 -10.14 9.45
C ASN A 168 -12.92 -11.48 10.04
N ASP A 169 -14.03 -11.99 9.51
CA ASP A 169 -14.59 -13.29 9.87
C ASP A 169 -14.93 -14.10 8.62
N GLU A 170 -15.53 -15.28 8.84
CA GLU A 170 -15.83 -16.24 7.78
C GLU A 170 -16.74 -15.69 6.68
N ILE A 171 -17.59 -14.73 7.05
CA ILE A 171 -18.59 -14.16 6.14
C ILE A 171 -17.96 -12.99 5.37
N LYS A 172 -17.16 -12.16 6.05
CA LYS A 172 -16.54 -10.99 5.44
C LYS A 172 -15.12 -10.77 5.96
N GLN A 173 -14.14 -10.91 5.06
CA GLN A 173 -12.71 -10.80 5.36
C GLN A 173 -12.13 -9.44 4.92
N GLU A 174 -12.80 -8.34 5.27
CA GLU A 174 -12.46 -7.00 4.79
C GLU A 174 -11.01 -6.60 5.08
N ARG A 175 -10.47 -6.96 6.24
CA ARG A 175 -9.05 -6.71 6.55
C ARG A 175 -8.12 -7.48 5.64
N ASN A 176 -8.37 -8.78 5.44
CA ASN A 176 -7.54 -9.60 4.55
C ASN A 176 -7.62 -9.12 3.10
N ASP A 177 -8.81 -8.73 2.66
CA ASP A 177 -9.05 -8.22 1.31
C ASP A 177 -8.35 -6.87 1.12
N PHE A 178 -8.44 -5.96 2.10
CA PHE A 178 -7.68 -4.71 2.09
C PHE A 178 -6.16 -4.95 1.99
N LYS A 179 -5.62 -5.80 2.88
CA LYS A 179 -4.18 -6.12 2.92
C LYS A 179 -3.72 -6.73 1.58
N LYS A 180 -4.43 -7.74 1.09
CA LYS A 180 -4.07 -8.50 -0.12
C LYS A 180 -4.34 -7.74 -1.41
N ASP A 181 -5.54 -7.21 -1.57
CA ASP A 181 -6.00 -6.71 -2.86
C ASP A 181 -5.65 -5.27 -3.14
N PHE A 182 -5.38 -4.49 -2.10
CA PHE A 182 -4.94 -3.11 -2.21
C PHE A 182 -3.52 -2.91 -1.68
N TYR A 183 -3.30 -3.14 -0.38
CA TYR A 183 -2.13 -2.58 0.30
C TYR A 183 -0.80 -3.21 -0.14
N ILE A 184 -0.72 -4.54 -0.17
CA ILE A 184 0.46 -5.26 -0.64
C ILE A 184 0.79 -4.89 -2.10
N LYS A 185 -0.22 -4.82 -2.98
CA LYS A 185 -0.02 -4.44 -4.38
C LYS A 185 0.51 -3.00 -4.50
N PHE A 186 0.01 -2.10 -3.66
CA PHE A 186 0.48 -0.72 -3.60
C PHE A 186 1.96 -0.65 -3.18
N LEU A 187 2.33 -1.35 -2.10
CA LEU A 187 3.70 -1.41 -1.61
C LEU A 187 4.65 -2.03 -2.65
N LEU A 188 4.22 -3.08 -3.35
CA LEU A 188 5.02 -3.71 -4.42
C LEU A 188 5.29 -2.75 -5.59
N ASP A 189 4.30 -1.97 -6.04
CA ASP A 189 4.49 -0.96 -7.10
C ASP A 189 5.54 0.08 -6.64
N PHE A 190 5.42 0.61 -5.43
CA PHE A 190 6.37 1.59 -4.91
C PHE A 190 7.76 1.02 -4.61
N HIS A 191 7.85 -0.23 -4.18
CA HIS A 191 9.13 -0.93 -4.03
C HIS A 191 9.87 -1.00 -5.37
N SER A 192 9.16 -1.37 -6.46
CA SER A 192 9.74 -1.39 -7.81
C SER A 192 10.19 0.01 -8.27
N GLN A 193 9.36 1.03 -8.03
CA GLN A 193 9.71 2.43 -8.35
C GLN A 193 10.96 2.91 -7.59
N LEU A 194 11.04 2.60 -6.31
CA LEU A 194 12.18 2.94 -5.46
C LEU A 194 13.46 2.26 -5.93
N ALA A 195 13.40 0.97 -6.22
CA ALA A 195 14.52 0.23 -6.77
C ALA A 195 15.00 0.85 -8.10
N ALA A 196 14.07 1.26 -8.98
CA ALA A 196 14.41 1.94 -10.23
C ALA A 196 15.08 3.30 -9.99
N ILE A 197 14.57 4.13 -9.07
CA ILE A 197 15.17 5.43 -8.72
C ILE A 197 16.59 5.24 -8.18
N THR A 198 16.77 4.31 -7.25
CA THR A 198 18.07 3.92 -6.70
C THR A 198 19.04 3.50 -7.80
N ALA A 199 18.60 2.61 -8.70
CA ALA A 199 19.44 2.12 -9.79
C ALA A 199 19.86 3.27 -10.73
N LEU A 200 18.94 4.18 -11.04
CA LEU A 200 19.21 5.38 -11.84
C LEU A 200 20.23 6.32 -11.18
N GLN A 201 20.28 6.39 -9.84
CA GLN A 201 21.31 7.19 -9.15
C GLN A 201 22.66 6.48 -9.16
N LYS A 202 22.69 5.17 -8.89
CA LYS A 202 23.93 4.37 -8.84
C LYS A 202 24.64 4.28 -10.20
N THR A 203 23.86 4.28 -11.29
CA THR A 203 24.37 4.18 -12.67
C THR A 203 24.84 5.51 -13.27
N GLY A 204 24.76 6.61 -12.52
CA GLY A 204 25.41 7.87 -12.89
C GLY A 204 25.01 8.38 -14.29
N GLY A 205 23.73 8.64 -14.53
CA GLY A 205 23.28 9.47 -15.66
C GLY A 205 23.74 9.06 -17.07
N ASN A 206 24.14 7.79 -17.28
CA ASN A 206 24.72 7.35 -18.54
C ASN A 206 23.64 7.35 -19.65
N LYS A 207 23.79 8.25 -20.63
CA LYS A 207 22.74 8.57 -21.65
C LYS A 207 22.24 7.33 -22.42
N ASN A 208 23.08 6.32 -22.59
CA ASN A 208 22.78 5.11 -23.37
C ASN A 208 21.88 4.09 -22.65
N GLN A 209 21.71 4.18 -21.33
CA GLN A 209 20.80 3.29 -20.58
C GLN A 209 19.46 3.95 -20.25
N LYS A 210 19.38 5.28 -20.27
CA LYS A 210 18.09 6.01 -20.22
C LYS A 210 17.18 5.63 -21.39
N SER A 211 17.74 5.36 -22.57
CA SER A 211 16.99 4.83 -23.71
C SER A 211 16.51 3.39 -23.48
N MET A 212 17.32 2.55 -22.85
CA MET A 212 16.98 1.15 -22.54
C MET A 212 15.85 1.03 -21.50
N PHE A 213 15.88 1.82 -20.42
CA PHE A 213 14.78 1.85 -19.45
C PHE A 213 13.48 2.44 -20.03
N LYS A 214 13.60 3.42 -20.93
CA LYS A 214 12.44 3.95 -21.67
C LYS A 214 11.80 2.86 -22.57
N GLN A 215 12.61 2.01 -23.19
CA GLN A 215 12.14 0.88 -24.00
C GLN A 215 11.47 -0.21 -23.15
N LEU A 216 12.03 -0.54 -21.98
CA LEU A 216 11.44 -1.53 -21.07
C LEU A 216 10.09 -1.09 -20.50
N ASN A 217 9.97 0.19 -20.12
CA ASN A 217 8.70 0.73 -19.64
C ASN A 217 7.62 0.84 -20.75
N GLN A 218 8.03 0.93 -22.01
CA GLN A 218 7.10 0.89 -23.15
C GLN A 218 6.64 -0.54 -23.49
N SER A 219 7.46 -1.56 -23.25
CA SER A 219 7.10 -2.96 -23.56
C SER A 219 6.24 -3.64 -22.50
N LEU A 220 6.09 -3.04 -21.32
CA LEU A 220 5.29 -3.56 -20.20
C LEU A 220 3.91 -2.89 -20.11
N GLY A 221 3.56 -2.02 -21.06
CA GLY A 221 2.20 -1.53 -21.23
C GLY A 221 1.34 -2.60 -21.91
N TYR A 222 0.59 -3.34 -21.10
CA TYR A 222 -0.65 -4.01 -21.53
C TYR A 222 -1.83 -3.31 -20.86
#